data_AF-A0A931FJK9-F1
#
_entry.id   AF-A0A931FJK9-F1
#
_cell.length_a   1.000
_cell.length_b   1.000
_cell.length_c   1.000
_cell.angle_alpha   90.00
_cell.angle_beta   90.00
_cell.angle_gamma   90.00
#
_symmetry.space_group_name_H-M   'P 1'
#
loop_
_entity.id
_entity.type
_entity.pdbx_description
1 polymer ?
#
loop_
_entity_poly.entity_id
_entity_poly.type
_entity_poly.pdbx_seq_one_letter_code
_entity_poly.pdbx_strand_id
1 'polypeptide(L)'
;MSESLLAEHEDRRIMNLRGLAVTEIGISYQLSLRLDSDARVVLACPSTLTLGVDDGRQDVFLDPGRQDVVAAIGLFGAKVLSAVAFKTGSMRLVFDNGCHLNSRADPSFEAWEVLGPGGWRIISMPGGKLAVWSGRG
;
A
#
# COMPACT_ATOMS: atom_id res chain seq x y z
N MET A 1 9.22 16.36 -21.53
CA MET A 1 10.01 15.60 -20.54
C MET A 1 8.99 14.88 -19.67
N SER A 2 8.80 13.56 -19.85
CA SER A 2 7.88 12.80 -19.01
C SER A 2 8.54 12.61 -17.64
N GLU A 3 8.08 13.33 -16.63
CA GLU A 3 8.42 13.02 -15.25
C GLU A 3 7.97 11.58 -14.97
N SER A 4 8.93 10.71 -14.63
CA SER A 4 8.61 9.34 -14.25
C SER A 4 7.71 9.37 -13.02
N LEU A 5 6.49 8.83 -13.15
CA LEU A 5 5.53 8.69 -12.05
C LEU A 5 6.02 7.75 -10.92
N LEU A 6 7.19 7.12 -11.11
CA LEU A 6 7.87 6.27 -10.14
C LEU A 6 9.34 6.70 -10.06
N ALA A 7 9.78 7.24 -8.92
CA ALA A 7 11.21 7.48 -8.71
C ALA A 7 11.90 6.16 -8.33
N GLU A 8 12.91 5.76 -9.09
CA GLU A 8 13.65 4.52 -8.87
C GLU A 8 14.93 4.75 -8.06
N HIS A 9 15.11 3.92 -7.04
CA HIS A 9 16.33 3.82 -6.24
C HIS A 9 16.91 2.40 -6.29
N GLU A 10 18.09 2.22 -5.71
CA GLU A 10 18.79 0.93 -5.68
C GLU A 10 17.94 -0.19 -5.08
N ASP A 11 17.31 0.06 -3.93
CA ASP A 11 16.57 -0.92 -3.12
C ASP A 11 15.04 -0.77 -3.19
N ARG A 12 14.54 0.33 -3.75
CA ARG A 12 13.11 0.69 -3.67
C ARG A 12 12.63 1.57 -4.83
N ARG A 13 11.30 1.66 -4.96
CA ARG A 13 10.59 2.61 -5.81
C ARG A 13 9.70 3.49 -4.95
N ILE A 14 9.73 4.79 -5.19
CA ILE A 14 8.76 5.73 -4.61
C ILE A 14 7.52 5.73 -5.51
N MET A 15 6.39 5.43 -4.91
CA MET A 15 5.09 5.45 -5.56
C MET A 15 4.52 6.85 -5.38
N ASN A 16 4.32 7.61 -6.46
CA ASN A 16 3.84 9.00 -6.38
C ASN A 16 2.35 9.08 -5.98
N LEU A 17 2.04 8.66 -4.75
CA LEU A 17 0.72 8.68 -4.14
C LEU A 17 0.57 9.77 -3.07
N ARG A 18 1.62 10.56 -2.83
CA ARG A 18 1.65 11.57 -1.77
C ARG A 18 0.54 12.60 -1.95
N GLY A 19 -0.18 12.88 -0.87
CA GLY A 19 -1.28 13.84 -0.83
C GLY A 19 -2.66 13.24 -1.12
N LEU A 20 -2.71 12.05 -1.72
CA LEU A 20 -3.97 11.37 -2.01
C LEU A 20 -4.63 10.85 -0.72
N ALA A 21 -5.91 11.15 -0.53
CA ALA A 21 -6.70 10.71 0.61
C ALA A 21 -7.35 9.35 0.35
N VAL A 22 -7.46 8.50 1.37
CA VAL A 22 -8.31 7.28 1.30
C VAL A 22 -9.77 7.70 1.28
N THR A 23 -10.48 7.38 0.20
CA THR A 23 -11.91 7.74 0.00
C THR A 23 -12.84 6.55 0.07
N GLU A 24 -12.30 5.32 0.02
CA GLU A 24 -13.08 4.10 0.16
C GLU A 24 -12.24 3.00 0.79
N ILE A 25 -12.87 2.19 1.63
CA ILE A 25 -12.31 0.98 2.20
C ILE A 25 -13.23 -0.17 1.80
N GLY A 26 -12.77 -1.01 0.88
CA GLY A 26 -13.49 -2.19 0.42
C GLY A 26 -13.03 -3.43 1.17
N ILE A 27 -13.96 -4.13 1.83
CA ILE A 27 -13.70 -5.38 2.55
C ILE A 27 -14.36 -6.54 1.78
N SER A 28 -13.56 -7.52 1.40
CA SER A 28 -13.98 -8.73 0.70
C SER A 28 -13.10 -9.91 1.14
N TYR A 29 -12.65 -10.77 0.21
CA TYR A 29 -11.51 -11.68 0.46
C TYR A 29 -10.16 -10.94 0.44
N GLN A 30 -10.16 -9.66 0.07
CA GLN A 30 -9.03 -8.74 0.11
C GLN A 30 -9.46 -7.45 0.81
N LEU A 31 -8.50 -6.71 1.35
CA LEU A 31 -8.69 -5.33 1.81
C LEU A 31 -8.25 -4.39 0.69
N SER A 32 -9.11 -3.47 0.28
CA SER A 32 -8.77 -2.45 -0.71
C SER A 32 -8.97 -1.04 -0.18
N LEU A 33 -8.05 -0.15 -0.52
CA LEU A 33 -8.11 1.29 -0.24
C LEU A 33 -8.18 2.01 -1.58
N ARG A 34 -9.30 2.68 -1.88
CA ARG A 34 -9.38 3.60 -3.02
C ARG A 34 -8.93 4.97 -2.55
N LEU A 35 -8.06 5.61 -3.31
CA LEU A 35 -7.63 6.98 -3.02
C LEU A 35 -8.53 7.98 -3.77
N ASP A 36 -8.37 9.28 -3.58
CA ASP A 36 -9.14 10.35 -4.25
C ASP A 36 -8.83 10.52 -5.76
N SER A 37 -7.97 9.66 -6.32
CA SER A 37 -7.75 9.46 -7.75
C SER A 37 -8.19 8.04 -8.15
N ASP A 38 -7.98 7.64 -9.40
CA ASP A 38 -8.15 6.22 -9.81
C ASP A 38 -7.12 5.27 -9.16
N ALA A 39 -6.29 5.76 -8.24
CA ALA A 39 -5.33 4.96 -7.51
C ALA A 39 -6.01 4.03 -6.49
N ARG A 40 -5.48 2.81 -6.39
CA ARG A 40 -5.97 1.77 -5.50
C ARG A 40 -4.81 0.99 -4.89
N VAL A 41 -4.91 0.71 -3.60
CA VAL A 41 -4.04 -0.22 -2.88
C VAL A 41 -4.86 -1.44 -2.49
N VAL A 42 -4.35 -2.63 -2.74
CA VAL A 42 -5.01 -3.90 -2.42
C VAL A 42 -4.07 -4.76 -1.61
N LEU A 43 -4.57 -5.32 -0.51
CA LEU A 43 -3.87 -6.29 0.34
C LEU A 43 -4.62 -7.61 0.26
N ALA A 44 -3.92 -8.65 -0.18
CA ALA A 44 -4.46 -10.01 -0.24
C ALA A 44 -3.94 -10.89 0.90
N CYS A 45 -2.80 -10.52 1.50
CA CYS A 45 -2.16 -11.25 2.60
C CYS A 45 -2.11 -10.43 3.89
N PRO A 46 -1.86 -11.09 5.04
CA PRO A 46 -1.69 -10.41 6.31
C PRO A 46 -0.69 -9.26 6.25
N SER A 47 -1.08 -8.12 6.79
CA SER A 47 -0.31 -6.88 6.80
C SER A 47 -0.35 -6.25 8.19
N THR A 48 0.64 -5.43 8.51
CA THR A 48 0.71 -4.75 9.82
C THR A 48 0.30 -3.29 9.66
N LEU A 49 -0.74 -2.89 10.38
CA LEU A 49 -1.10 -1.49 10.58
C LEU A 49 -0.60 -1.05 11.94
N THR A 50 0.40 -0.18 11.94
CA THR A 50 0.79 0.54 13.15
C THR A 50 -0.15 1.73 13.35
N LEU A 51 -0.71 1.86 14.56
CA LEU A 51 -1.50 3.01 15.02
C LEU A 51 -0.69 3.89 15.98
N GLY A 52 -0.91 5.20 15.92
CA GLY A 52 -0.33 6.19 16.85
C GLY A 52 1.07 6.69 16.48
N VAL A 53 1.55 7.67 17.26
CA VAL A 53 2.91 8.24 17.18
C VAL A 53 3.65 7.99 18.51
N ASP A 54 4.98 7.84 18.44
CA ASP A 54 5.89 7.70 19.58
C ASP A 54 5.53 6.55 20.56
N ASP A 55 5.49 6.83 21.87
CA ASP A 55 5.31 5.86 22.97
C ASP A 55 3.92 5.15 22.98
N GLY A 56 2.98 5.61 22.17
CA GLY A 56 1.63 5.00 22.02
C GLY A 56 1.51 4.02 20.85
N ARG A 57 2.63 3.62 20.24
CA ARG A 57 2.64 2.81 19.02
C ARG A 57 2.08 1.40 19.25
N GLN A 58 0.99 1.08 18.57
CA GLN A 58 0.39 -0.25 18.61
C GLN A 58 0.38 -0.88 17.21
N ASP A 59 0.95 -2.08 17.08
CA ASP A 59 0.84 -2.87 15.86
C ASP A 59 -0.44 -3.72 15.89
N VAL A 60 -1.25 -3.57 14.84
CA VAL A 60 -2.45 -4.37 14.59
C VAL A 60 -2.25 -5.17 13.32
N PHE A 61 -2.53 -6.47 13.38
CA PHE A 61 -2.52 -7.31 12.20
C PHE A 61 -3.84 -7.17 11.44
N LEU A 62 -3.74 -6.87 10.16
CA LEU A 62 -4.86 -6.90 9.22
C LEU A 62 -4.79 -8.21 8.45
N ASP A 63 -5.78 -9.08 8.61
CA ASP A 63 -5.89 -10.35 7.88
C ASP A 63 -7.17 -10.37 7.04
N PRO A 64 -7.08 -10.04 5.74
CA PRO A 64 -8.24 -10.09 4.83
C PRO A 64 -8.87 -11.49 4.71
N GLY A 65 -8.06 -12.55 4.77
CA GLY A 65 -8.54 -13.93 4.65
C GLY A 65 -9.38 -14.37 5.84
N ARG A 66 -9.17 -13.74 7.01
CA ARG A 66 -9.97 -13.92 8.23
C ARG A 66 -11.01 -12.82 8.45
N GLN A 67 -11.11 -11.85 7.54
CA GLN A 67 -11.90 -10.63 7.69
C GLN A 67 -11.54 -9.81 8.95
N ASP A 68 -10.34 -10.00 9.49
CA ASP A 68 -9.84 -9.24 10.63
C ASP A 68 -9.13 -7.98 10.13
N VAL A 69 -9.93 -7.01 9.68
CA VAL A 69 -9.44 -5.78 9.03
C VAL A 69 -10.10 -4.52 9.58
N VAL A 70 -10.81 -4.61 10.71
CA VAL A 70 -11.60 -3.51 11.27
C VAL A 70 -10.76 -2.26 11.56
N ALA A 71 -9.50 -2.44 11.98
CA ALA A 71 -8.60 -1.32 12.26
C ALA A 71 -8.28 -0.48 11.01
N ALA A 72 -8.45 -1.04 9.80
CA ALA A 72 -8.27 -0.29 8.55
C ALA A 72 -9.29 0.84 8.40
N ILE A 73 -10.46 0.78 9.08
CA ILE A 73 -11.46 1.86 9.08
C ILE A 73 -10.83 3.20 9.51
N GLY A 74 -9.85 3.18 10.41
CA GLY A 74 -9.13 4.37 10.85
C GLY A 74 -8.30 5.07 9.77
N LEU A 75 -8.12 4.44 8.60
CA LEU A 75 -7.45 5.05 7.44
C LEU A 75 -8.40 5.91 6.60
N PHE A 76 -9.72 5.84 6.79
CA PHE A 76 -10.67 6.63 5.99
C PHE A 76 -10.39 8.13 6.14
N GLY A 77 -10.23 8.82 5.01
CA GLY A 77 -9.88 10.24 4.96
C GLY A 77 -8.40 10.57 5.20
N ALA A 78 -7.60 9.61 5.67
CA ALA A 78 -6.18 9.82 5.91
C ALA A 78 -5.42 10.00 4.59
N LYS A 79 -4.46 10.94 4.56
CA LYS A 79 -3.67 11.24 3.38
C LYS A 79 -2.34 10.52 3.41
N VAL A 80 -1.93 10.02 2.25
CA VAL A 80 -0.61 9.39 2.09
C VAL A 80 0.47 10.47 2.19
N LEU A 81 1.39 10.32 3.15
CA LEU A 81 2.61 11.12 3.27
C LEU A 81 3.78 10.50 2.51
N SER A 82 3.86 9.17 2.49
CA SER A 82 4.92 8.41 1.82
C SER A 82 4.39 7.06 1.38
N ALA A 83 4.83 6.63 0.19
CA ALA A 83 4.47 5.34 -0.38
C ALA A 83 5.69 4.72 -1.06
N VAL A 84 6.13 3.57 -0.56
CA VAL A 84 7.39 2.94 -0.95
C VAL A 84 7.17 1.46 -1.22
N ALA A 85 7.62 1.01 -2.40
CA ALA A 85 7.71 -0.40 -2.75
C ALA A 85 9.19 -0.82 -2.73
N PHE A 86 9.56 -1.76 -1.87
CA PHE A 86 10.91 -2.29 -1.77
C PHE A 86 11.10 -3.43 -2.78
N LYS A 87 12.29 -3.53 -3.39
CA LYS A 87 12.62 -4.60 -4.35
C LYS A 87 12.62 -6.00 -3.72
N THR A 88 12.55 -6.09 -2.40
CA THR A 88 12.29 -7.34 -1.66
C THR A 88 10.85 -7.84 -1.81
N GLY A 89 9.93 -7.01 -2.29
CA GLY A 89 8.49 -7.30 -2.37
C GLY A 89 7.68 -6.73 -1.21
N SER A 90 8.30 -6.05 -0.24
CA SER A 90 7.54 -5.35 0.81
C SER A 90 7.04 -3.98 0.36
N MET A 91 5.93 -3.51 0.94
CA MET A 91 5.42 -2.15 0.79
C MET A 91 5.33 -1.46 2.14
N ARG A 92 5.54 -0.15 2.14
CA ARG A 92 5.22 0.75 3.25
C ARG A 92 4.43 1.95 2.76
N LEU A 93 3.29 2.21 3.40
CA LEU A 93 2.55 3.46 3.31
C LEU A 93 2.58 4.16 4.67
N VAL A 94 2.75 5.47 4.66
CA VAL A 94 2.68 6.34 5.85
C VAL A 94 1.58 7.35 5.63
N PHE A 95 0.71 7.52 6.62
CA PHE A 95 -0.44 8.41 6.56
C PHE A 95 -0.28 9.61 7.51
N ASP A 96 -1.00 10.69 7.23
CA ASP A 96 -0.96 11.95 7.98
C ASP A 96 -1.58 11.87 9.38
N ASN A 97 -2.39 10.86 9.64
CA ASN A 97 -2.93 10.53 10.96
C ASN A 97 -1.96 9.70 11.84
N GLY A 98 -0.71 9.54 11.41
CA GLY A 98 0.32 8.77 12.12
C GLY A 98 0.29 7.26 11.85
N CYS A 99 -0.69 6.75 11.09
CA CYS A 99 -0.74 5.32 10.80
C CYS A 99 0.33 4.89 9.78
N HIS A 100 0.92 3.71 10.00
CA HIS A 100 1.87 3.11 9.05
C HIS A 100 1.35 1.73 8.62
N LEU A 101 1.07 1.56 7.33
CA LEU A 101 0.67 0.28 6.77
C LEU A 101 1.89 -0.39 6.11
N ASN A 102 2.23 -1.59 6.59
CA ASN A 102 3.34 -2.38 6.07
C ASN A 102 2.82 -3.74 5.61
N SER A 103 3.19 -4.13 4.39
CA SER A 103 2.91 -5.46 3.86
C SER A 103 4.22 -6.10 3.43
N ARG A 104 4.46 -7.34 3.83
CA ARG A 104 5.63 -8.12 3.41
C ARG A 104 5.24 -8.98 2.21
N ALA A 105 6.23 -9.41 1.44
CA ALA A 105 5.99 -10.46 0.46
C ALA A 105 5.56 -11.74 1.17
N ASP A 106 4.60 -12.44 0.59
CA ASP A 106 4.16 -13.75 1.02
C ASP A 106 4.92 -14.82 0.21
N PRO A 107 5.29 -15.99 0.79
CA PRO A 107 6.01 -17.03 0.07
C PRO A 107 5.22 -17.64 -1.10
N SER A 108 3.88 -17.62 -1.03
CA SER A 108 3.01 -18.35 -1.94
C SER A 108 2.07 -17.45 -2.73
N PHE A 109 1.83 -16.21 -2.28
CA PHE A 109 0.81 -15.34 -2.83
C PHE A 109 1.33 -13.94 -3.19
N GLU A 110 0.57 -13.28 -4.06
CA GLU A 110 0.76 -11.86 -4.36
C GLU A 110 0.22 -11.03 -3.19
N ALA A 111 1.11 -10.61 -2.28
CA ALA A 111 0.70 -10.06 -0.98
C ALA A 111 -0.05 -8.73 -1.08
N TRP A 112 0.33 -7.89 -2.05
CA TRP A 112 -0.27 -6.59 -2.28
C TRP A 112 -0.10 -6.15 -3.73
N GLU A 113 -0.98 -5.23 -4.12
CA GLU A 113 -0.97 -4.56 -5.40
C GLU A 113 -1.24 -3.06 -5.21
N VAL A 114 -0.58 -2.24 -6.03
CA VAL A 114 -0.92 -0.83 -6.20
C VAL A 114 -1.17 -0.54 -7.67
N LEU A 115 -2.36 0.00 -7.96
CA LEU A 115 -2.66 0.72 -9.19
C LEU A 115 -2.52 2.21 -8.88
N GLY A 116 -1.71 2.93 -9.64
CA GLY A 116 -1.50 4.35 -9.41
C GLY A 116 -2.08 5.26 -10.50
N PRO A 117 -2.00 6.58 -10.28
CA PRO A 117 -2.45 7.56 -11.27
C PRO A 117 -1.72 7.38 -12.60
N GLY A 118 -2.42 7.54 -13.73
CA GLY A 118 -1.86 7.27 -15.06
C GLY A 118 -1.77 5.77 -15.41
N GLY A 119 -2.28 4.88 -14.56
CA GLY A 119 -2.46 3.46 -14.86
C GLY A 119 -1.22 2.59 -14.72
N TRP A 120 -0.17 3.07 -14.05
CA TRP A 120 0.96 2.20 -13.68
C TRP A 120 0.52 1.23 -12.59
N ARG A 121 1.17 0.05 -12.56
CA ARG A 121 0.83 -1.03 -11.62
C ARG A 121 2.10 -1.60 -11.00
N ILE A 122 2.06 -1.89 -9.71
CA ILE A 122 3.11 -2.62 -8.99
C ILE A 122 2.46 -3.74 -8.19
N ILE A 123 3.01 -4.95 -8.32
CA ILE A 123 2.56 -6.15 -7.60
C ILE A 123 3.74 -6.76 -6.85
N SER A 124 3.53 -7.18 -5.59
CA SER A 124 4.45 -8.06 -4.89
C SER A 124 4.32 -9.48 -5.41
N MET A 125 5.38 -10.04 -5.96
CA MET A 125 5.36 -11.43 -6.43
C MET A 125 5.53 -12.41 -5.24
N PRO A 126 5.04 -13.65 -5.37
CA PRO A 126 5.31 -14.70 -4.39
C PRO A 126 6.81 -14.89 -4.15
N GLY A 127 7.20 -15.02 -2.88
CA GLY A 127 8.59 -15.16 -2.46
C GLY A 127 9.42 -13.86 -2.56
N GLY A 128 8.79 -12.74 -2.92
CA GLY A 128 9.43 -11.42 -3.01
C GLY A 128 9.56 -10.89 -4.43
N LYS A 129 10.34 -9.81 -4.59
CA LYS A 129 10.45 -9.03 -5.83
C LYS A 129 9.17 -8.26 -6.19
N LEU A 130 9.28 -7.42 -7.21
CA LEU A 130 8.20 -6.60 -7.73
C LEU A 130 8.01 -6.91 -9.22
N ALA A 131 6.77 -7.06 -9.64
CA ALA A 131 6.39 -6.87 -11.03
C ALA A 131 5.87 -5.44 -11.22
N VAL A 132 6.33 -4.76 -12.26
CA VAL A 132 6.07 -3.33 -12.48
C VAL A 132 5.65 -3.12 -13.93
N TRP A 133 4.54 -2.41 -14.12
CA TRP A 133 4.03 -2.00 -15.42
C TRP A 133 3.92 -0.48 -15.45
N SER A 134 4.43 0.12 -16.53
CA SER A 134 4.14 1.51 -16.85
C SER A 134 2.71 1.64 -17.37
N GLY A 135 2.00 2.66 -16.91
CA GLY A 135 0.70 3.01 -17.48
C GLY A 135 0.81 3.54 -18.91
N ARG A 136 -0.33 3.74 -19.59
CA ARG A 136 -0.33 4.43 -20.87
C ARG A 136 -0.19 5.93 -20.62
N GLY A 137 0.85 6.53 -21.21
CA GLY A 137 1.04 7.98 -21.22
C GLY A 137 0.00 8.73 -22.03
#